data_AF-A0A0J7ZDY7-F1
#
_entry.id   AF-A0A0J7ZDY7-F1
#
_cell.length_a   1.000
_cell.length_b   1.000
_cell.length_c   1.000
_cell.angle_alpha   90.00
_cell.angle_beta   90.00
_cell.angle_gamma   90.00
#
_symmetry.space_group_name_H-M   'P 1'
#
loop_
_entity.id
_entity.type
_entity.pdbx_description
1 polymer ?
#
loop_
_entity_poly.entity_id
_entity_poly.type
_entity_poly.pdbx_seq_one_letter_code
_entity_poly.pdbx_strand_id
1 'polypeptide(L)' 'MLAGLGADHVVAGHKRPGRPDSPGILVETRAYIDDFEDRVARTASTEELYRAMLELHPDRVNPGALWGSARSVKG' A
#
# COMPACT_ATOMS: atom_id res chain seq x y z
N MET A 1 13.17 9.95 7.95
CA MET A 1 12.31 9.33 6.91
C MET A 1 12.85 9.72 5.54
N LEU A 2 12.80 8.84 4.54
CA LEU A 2 13.33 9.11 3.18
C LEU A 2 12.75 10.39 2.53
N ALA A 3 11.49 10.72 2.82
CA ALA A 3 10.87 11.94 2.30
C ALA A 3 11.58 13.24 2.75
N GLY A 4 12.25 13.21 3.91
CA GLY A 4 13.00 14.36 4.42
C GLY A 4 14.33 14.63 3.71
N LEU A 5 14.73 13.79 2.75
CA LEU A 5 15.93 14.01 1.93
C LEU A 5 15.73 15.09 0.86
N GLY A 6 14.48 15.50 0.58
CA GLY A 6 14.19 16.54 -0.42
C GLY A 6 14.55 16.13 -1.85
N ALA A 7 14.41 14.85 -2.20
CA ALA A 7 14.71 14.37 -3.54
C ALA A 7 13.68 14.85 -4.56
N ASP A 8 14.16 15.29 -5.73
CA ASP A 8 13.30 15.68 -6.86
C ASP A 8 12.69 14.49 -7.60
N HIS A 9 13.35 13.33 -7.52
CA HIS A 9 12.92 12.10 -8.17
C HIS A 9 13.08 10.88 -7.26
N VAL A 10 12.09 10.00 -7.29
CA VAL A 10 12.10 8.72 -6.57
C VAL A 10 11.81 7.59 -7.54
N VAL A 11 12.81 6.77 -7.82
CA VAL A 11 12.70 5.64 -8.74
C VAL A 11 12.38 4.38 -7.94
N ALA A 12 11.15 3.90 -8.06
CA ALA A 12 10.72 2.67 -7.41
C ALA A 12 11.18 1.43 -8.19
N GLY A 13 11.79 0.47 -7.50
CA GLY A 13 12.21 -0.80 -8.11
C GLY A 13 11.04 -1.68 -8.59
N HIS A 14 9.84 -1.47 -8.04
CA HIS A 14 8.60 -2.10 -8.51
C HIS A 14 7.50 -1.05 -8.58
N LYS A 15 6.97 -0.78 -9.78
CA LYS A 15 5.89 0.19 -10.00
C LYS A 15 5.01 -0.20 -11.17
N ARG A 16 3.84 0.44 -11.25
CA ARG A 16 2.98 0.37 -12.43
C ARG A 16 3.72 0.88 -13.68
N PRO A 17 3.61 0.21 -14.83
CA PRO A 17 4.07 0.76 -16.10
C PRO A 17 3.47 2.16 -16.33
N GLY A 18 4.30 3.11 -16.78
CA GLY A 18 3.88 4.49 -17.04
C GLY A 18 3.75 5.39 -15.80
N ARG A 19 3.94 4.85 -14.57
CA ARG A 19 3.92 5.69 -13.36
C ARG A 19 5.19 6.58 -13.27
N PRO A 20 5.05 7.91 -13.06
CA PRO A 20 6.19 8.83 -12.98
C PRO A 20 7.03 8.59 -11.72
N ASP A 21 8.32 8.91 -11.77
CA ASP A 21 9.28 8.83 -10.64
C ASP A 21 9.18 10.07 -9.73
N SER A 22 7.96 10.34 -9.28
CA SER A 22 7.64 11.49 -8.42
C SER A 22 8.01 11.21 -6.96
N PRO A 23 8.51 12.20 -6.20
CA PRO A 23 8.76 12.06 -4.77
C PRO A 23 7.50 11.74 -3.96
N GLY A 24 6.31 12.04 -4.50
CA GLY A 24 5.02 11.67 -3.91
C GLY A 24 4.85 10.16 -3.66
N ILE A 25 5.59 9.31 -4.38
CA ILE A 25 5.59 7.85 -4.18
C ILE A 25 5.86 7.48 -2.72
N LEU A 26 6.75 8.19 -2.02
CA LEU A 26 7.09 7.89 -0.63
C LEU A 26 5.91 8.16 0.30
N VAL A 27 5.22 9.27 0.10
CA VAL A 27 4.05 9.66 0.90
C VAL A 27 2.91 8.67 0.67
N GLU A 28 2.61 8.36 -0.59
CA GLU A 28 1.54 7.41 -0.94
C GLU A 28 1.83 5.98 -0.51
N THR A 29 3.10 5.56 -0.49
CA THR A 29 3.48 4.23 0.00
C THR A 29 3.37 4.17 1.52
N ARG A 30 3.77 5.23 2.22
CA ARG A 30 3.58 5.32 3.67
C ARG A 30 2.09 5.26 4.03
N ALA A 31 1.27 6.08 3.39
CA ALA A 31 -0.17 6.12 3.63
C ALA A 31 -0.82 4.74 3.42
N TYR A 32 -0.44 4.01 2.36
CA TYR A 32 -0.93 2.65 2.13
C TYR A 32 -0.59 1.67 3.26
N ILE A 33 0.63 1.77 3.83
CA ILE A 33 1.06 0.93 4.95
C ILE A 33 0.31 1.31 6.22
N ASP A 34 0.23 2.62 6.52
CA ASP A 34 -0.49 3.15 7.69
C ASP A 34 -1.98 2.75 7.63
N ASP A 35 -2.62 2.84 6.45
CA ASP A 35 -3.99 2.39 6.22
C ASP A 35 -4.16 0.89 6.43
N PHE A 36 -3.20 0.07 5.98
CA PHE A 36 -3.23 -1.37 6.19
C PHE A 36 -3.19 -1.70 7.68
N GLU A 37 -2.29 -1.06 8.45
CA GLU A 37 -2.20 -1.22 9.90
C GLU A 37 -3.50 -0.82 10.62
N ASP A 38 -4.10 0.31 10.23
CA ASP A 38 -5.39 0.75 10.77
C ASP A 38 -6.50 -0.28 10.47
N ARG A 39 -6.55 -0.82 9.24
CA ARG A 39 -7.56 -1.82 8.88
C ARG A 39 -7.34 -3.16 9.54
N VAL A 40 -6.10 -3.55 9.82
CA VAL A 40 -5.82 -4.72 10.67
C VAL A 40 -6.48 -4.57 12.04
N ALA A 41 -6.43 -3.39 12.66
CA ALA A 41 -7.07 -3.16 13.97
C ALA A 41 -8.61 -3.17 13.92
N ARG A 42 -9.21 -2.89 12.75
CA ARG A 42 -10.66 -2.67 12.59
C ARG A 42 -11.41 -3.81 11.91
N THR A 43 -10.72 -4.85 11.46
CA THR A 43 -11.32 -5.99 10.74
C THR A 43 -11.09 -7.29 11.51
N ALA A 44 -12.03 -8.23 11.37
CA ALA A 44 -11.99 -9.50 12.08
C ALA A 44 -11.42 -10.63 11.21
N SER A 45 -11.54 -10.56 9.88
CA SER A 45 -11.14 -11.65 8.98
C SER A 45 -10.21 -11.20 7.85
N THR A 46 -9.52 -12.18 7.25
CA THR A 46 -8.72 -12.01 6.03
C THR A 46 -9.54 -11.34 4.93
N GLU A 47 -10.79 -11.78 4.72
CA GLU A 47 -11.65 -11.26 3.66
C GLU A 47 -12.09 -9.81 3.93
N GLU A 48 -12.44 -9.48 5.18
CA GLU A 48 -12.79 -8.11 5.57
C GLU A 48 -11.62 -7.14 5.38
N LEU A 49 -10.42 -7.54 5.82
CA LEU A 49 -9.20 -6.74 5.63
C LEU A 49 -8.90 -6.53 4.15
N TYR A 50 -8.98 -7.60 3.37
CA TYR A 50 -8.73 -7.57 1.93
C TYR A 50 -9.70 -6.63 1.21
N ARG A 51 -11.01 -6.77 1.46
CA ARG A 51 -12.05 -5.92 0.84
C ARG A 51 -11.91 -4.46 1.26
N ALA A 52 -11.67 -4.19 2.55
CA ALA A 52 -11.49 -2.82 3.03
C ALA A 52 -10.31 -2.11 2.36
N MET A 53 -9.20 -2.83 2.12
CA MET A 53 -8.04 -2.26 1.42
C MET A 53 -8.29 -2.05 -0.09
N LEU A 54 -9.04 -2.94 -0.74
CA LEU A 54 -9.44 -2.75 -2.13
C LEU A 54 -10.39 -1.56 -2.31
N GLU A 55 -11.30 -1.33 -1.37
CA GLU A 55 -12.20 -0.17 -1.39
C GLU A 55 -11.43 1.14 -1.19
N LEU A 56 -10.44 1.16 -0.30
CA LEU A 56 -9.66 2.35 0.00
C LEU A 56 -8.59 2.65 -1.08
N HIS A 57 -8.03 1.61 -1.69
CA HIS A 57 -6.97 1.71 -2.69
C HIS A 57 -7.32 0.91 -3.97
N PRO A 58 -8.41 1.28 -4.67
CA PRO A 58 -8.93 0.50 -5.81
C PRO A 58 -7.93 0.44 -6.97
N ASP A 59 -7.18 1.52 -7.13
CA ASP A 59 -6.12 1.60 -8.08
C ASP A 59 -4.84 1.02 -7.50
N ARG A 60 -4.73 -0.20 -6.96
CA ARG A 60 -3.43 -0.87 -6.68
C ARG A 60 -3.31 -2.14 -7.52
N VAL A 61 -2.17 -2.33 -8.18
CA VAL A 61 -2.02 -3.37 -9.23
C VAL A 61 -1.81 -4.79 -8.73
N ASN A 62 -1.54 -4.98 -7.44
CA ASN A 62 -1.17 -6.30 -6.93
C ASN A 62 -2.14 -6.79 -5.85
N PRO A 63 -3.38 -7.16 -6.24
CA PRO A 63 -4.37 -7.73 -5.31
C PRO A 63 -3.89 -9.06 -4.72
N GLY A 64 -3.10 -9.86 -5.46
CA GLY A 64 -2.55 -11.11 -4.96
C GLY A 64 -1.59 -10.92 -3.78
N ALA A 65 -0.70 -9.93 -3.84
CA ALA A 65 0.16 -9.57 -2.72
C ALA A 65 -0.66 -9.07 -1.52
N LEU A 66 -1.68 -8.23 -1.75
CA LEU A 66 -2.57 -7.78 -0.69
C LEU A 66 -3.29 -8.96 0.00
N TRP A 67 -3.82 -9.93 -0.76
CA TRP A 67 -4.43 -11.14 -0.20
C TRP A 67 -3.44 -11.94 0.64
N GLY A 68 -2.22 -12.14 0.13
CA GLY A 68 -1.15 -12.83 0.88
C GLY A 68 -0.81 -12.12 2.20
N SER A 69 -0.69 -10.80 2.18
CA SER A 69 -0.48 -9.99 3.39
C SER A 69 -1.65 -10.10 4.37
N ALA A 70 -2.89 -10.01 3.89
CA ALA A 70 -4.08 -10.14 4.73
C ALA A 70 -4.14 -11.51 5.43
N ARG A 71 -3.86 -12.60 4.69
CA ARG A 71 -3.77 -13.96 5.25
C ARG A 71 -2.66 -14.07 6.28
N SER A 72 -1.51 -13.47 6.02
CA SER A 72 -0.39 -13.50 6.96
C SER A 72 -0.72 -12.88 8.33
N VAL A 73 -1.64 -11.92 8.39
CA VAL A 73 -1.98 -11.19 9.63
C VAL A 73 -3.33 -11.60 10.24
N LYS A 74 -4.19 -12.32 9.50
CA LYS A 74 -5.53 -12.76 9.96
C LYS A 74 -5.83 -14.26 9.83
N GLY A 75 -5.00 -15.06 9.14
CA GLY A 75 -5.19 -16.50 8.94
C GLY A 75 -5.21 -16.95 7.47
#